data_AF-A0A962YZ22-F1
#
_entry.id   AF-A0A962YZ22-F1
#
_cell.length_a   1.000
_cell.length_b   1.000
_cell.length_c   1.000
_cell.angle_alpha   90.00
_cell.angle_beta   90.00
_cell.angle_gamma   90.00
#
_symmetry.space_group_name_H-M   'P 1'
#
loop_
_entity.id
_entity.type
_entity.pdbx_description
1 polymer ?
#
loop_
_entity_poly.entity_id
_entity_poly.type
_entity_poly.pdbx_seq_one_letter_code
_entity_poly.pdbx_strand_id
1 'polypeptide(L)'
;MGSASENLQALIREFYSVWFRFHPAAVLKAGVSGYAGTLPAVRDDDVSALGSWLESTIVGLEEIDFHALAPAEQIDLELLFGACRDEYQAILKRDWRHRDPLAFMPFQTICRLLLDAGGEGQAALEACLKGIPSFLSQARSVLAEFPGFIPRIWVDVALRVGDDGVAFLRQLSDKDDTTADLRALCEQVAQAVADYLKFL
;
A
#
# COMPACT_ATOMS: atom_id res chain seq x y z
N MET A 1 6.49 16.72 31.73
CA MET A 1 5.40 16.73 30.74
C MET A 1 5.83 17.67 29.65
N GLY A 2 5.95 17.20 28.40
CA GLY A 2 6.22 18.08 27.26
C GLY A 2 5.03 19.01 27.01
N SER A 3 5.28 20.14 26.35
CA SER A 3 4.22 21.04 25.87
C SER A 3 3.29 20.32 24.88
N ALA A 4 2.06 20.84 24.69
CA ALA A 4 1.10 20.28 23.73
C ALA A 4 1.70 20.14 22.32
N SER A 5 2.48 21.15 21.89
CA SER A 5 3.22 21.15 20.63
C SER A 5 4.25 20.01 20.56
N GLU A 6 5.09 19.84 21.59
CA GLU A 6 6.10 18.77 21.61
C GLU A 6 5.46 17.37 21.54
N ASN A 7 4.34 17.17 22.24
CA ASN A 7 3.61 15.90 22.22
C ASN A 7 2.98 15.65 20.84
N LEU A 8 2.35 16.66 20.23
CA LEU A 8 1.81 16.55 18.87
C LEU A 8 2.90 16.20 17.85
N GLN A 9 4.03 16.88 17.91
CA GLN A 9 5.15 16.63 16.98
C GLN A 9 5.76 15.24 17.19
N ALA A 10 5.75 14.71 18.42
CA ALA A 10 6.15 13.34 18.68
C ALA A 10 5.19 12.34 18.02
N LEU A 11 3.87 12.53 18.20
CA LEU A 11 2.85 11.67 17.59
C LEU A 11 2.88 11.74 16.06
N ILE A 12 3.07 12.91 15.45
CA ILE A 12 3.18 13.05 13.99
C ILE A 12 4.37 12.23 13.46
N ARG A 13 5.53 12.33 14.11
CA ARG A 13 6.73 11.58 13.69
C ARG A 13 6.53 10.08 13.83
N GLU A 14 5.97 9.64 14.95
CA GLU A 14 5.64 8.23 15.16
C GLU A 14 4.65 7.75 14.10
N PHE A 15 3.57 8.51 13.88
CA PHE A 15 2.53 8.20 12.92
C PHE A 15 3.10 7.86 11.55
N TYR A 16 3.84 8.79 10.95
CA TYR A 16 4.38 8.58 9.61
C TYR A 16 5.41 7.44 9.57
N SER A 17 6.23 7.29 10.61
CA SER A 17 7.22 6.20 10.68
C SER A 17 6.59 4.80 10.66
N VAL A 18 5.42 4.65 11.31
CA VAL A 18 4.68 3.38 11.34
C VAL A 18 3.83 3.23 10.07
N TRP A 19 3.06 4.26 9.73
CA TRP A 19 2.11 4.27 8.62
C TRP A 19 2.78 3.99 7.27
N PHE A 20 4.00 4.49 7.04
CA PHE A 20 4.76 4.24 5.81
C PHE A 20 5.00 2.75 5.51
N ARG A 21 5.09 1.91 6.54
CA ARG A 21 5.29 0.46 6.38
C ARG A 21 4.07 -0.25 5.81
N PHE A 22 2.87 0.30 6.05
CA PHE A 22 1.60 -0.26 5.59
C PHE A 22 1.15 0.34 4.25
N HIS A 23 1.61 1.56 3.93
CA HIS A 23 1.17 2.31 2.76
C HIS A 23 2.28 2.66 1.76
N PRO A 24 3.13 1.71 1.35
CA PRO A 24 4.33 2.02 0.57
C PRO A 24 4.06 2.71 -0.77
N ALA A 25 2.91 2.43 -1.40
CA ALA A 25 2.49 3.12 -2.62
C ALA A 25 2.22 4.63 -2.40
N ALA A 26 1.68 5.00 -1.24
CA ALA A 26 1.46 6.40 -0.87
C ALA A 26 2.80 7.10 -0.56
N VAL A 27 3.71 6.41 0.12
CA VAL A 27 5.07 6.89 0.40
C VAL A 27 5.83 7.17 -0.89
N LEU A 28 5.79 6.23 -1.83
CA LEU A 28 6.40 6.39 -3.15
C LEU A 28 5.78 7.56 -3.92
N LYS A 29 4.47 7.78 -3.82
CA LYS A 29 3.80 8.95 -4.43
C LYS A 29 4.23 10.27 -3.80
N ALA A 30 4.51 10.27 -2.49
CA ALA A 30 4.98 11.44 -1.76
C ALA A 30 6.47 11.75 -1.98
N GLY A 31 7.22 10.88 -2.66
CA GLY A 31 8.66 11.05 -2.91
C GLY A 31 9.53 10.81 -1.67
N VAL A 32 9.02 10.07 -0.68
CA VAL A 32 9.77 9.71 0.52
C VAL A 32 10.58 8.43 0.25
N SER A 33 11.89 8.48 0.50
CA SER A 33 12.82 7.36 0.27
C SER A 33 12.76 6.30 1.37
N GLY A 34 13.39 5.14 1.13
CA GLY A 34 13.52 4.05 2.11
C GLY A 34 12.40 3.01 2.12
N TYR A 35 11.32 3.25 1.37
CA TYR A 35 10.18 2.31 1.22
C TYR A 35 9.96 1.89 -0.24
N ALA A 36 10.79 2.38 -1.16
CA ALA A 36 10.69 2.06 -2.57
C ALA A 36 10.83 0.54 -2.78
N GLY A 37 9.95 -0.03 -3.59
CA GLY A 37 9.95 -1.46 -3.90
C GLY A 37 9.24 -2.36 -2.87
N THR A 38 8.69 -1.81 -1.79
CA THR A 38 7.90 -2.58 -0.82
C THR A 38 6.43 -2.67 -1.24
N LEU A 39 5.77 -3.78 -0.89
CA LEU A 39 4.35 -4.03 -1.14
C LEU A 39 3.57 -3.90 0.17
N PRO A 40 2.28 -3.50 0.12
CA PRO A 40 1.46 -3.38 1.32
C PRO A 40 1.38 -4.70 2.10
N ALA A 41 1.26 -4.60 3.43
CA ALA A 41 0.98 -5.76 4.26
C ALA A 41 -0.47 -6.23 4.04
N VAL A 42 -0.66 -7.54 3.89
CA VAL A 42 -1.98 -8.14 3.57
C VAL A 42 -2.42 -9.20 4.55
N ARG A 43 -1.58 -9.56 5.53
CA ARG A 43 -1.90 -10.56 6.54
C ARG A 43 -2.74 -9.95 7.65
N ASP A 44 -3.62 -10.75 8.23
CA ASP A 44 -4.50 -10.29 9.31
C ASP A 44 -3.75 -9.89 10.56
N ASP A 45 -2.62 -10.55 10.88
CA ASP A 45 -1.76 -10.16 12.00
C ASP A 45 -1.24 -8.72 11.83
N ASP A 46 -0.79 -8.38 10.61
CA ASP A 46 -0.24 -7.06 10.29
C ASP A 46 -1.33 -5.99 10.36
N VAL A 47 -2.52 -6.27 9.80
CA VAL A 47 -3.65 -5.33 9.78
C VAL A 47 -4.29 -5.17 11.15
N SER A 48 -4.34 -6.24 11.94
CA SER A 48 -4.79 -6.16 13.34
C SER A 48 -3.83 -5.32 14.18
N ALA A 49 -2.52 -5.48 13.98
CA ALA A 49 -1.51 -4.65 14.63
C ALA A 49 -1.65 -3.16 14.26
N LEU A 50 -1.90 -2.87 12.98
CA LEU A 50 -2.21 -1.50 12.51
C LEU A 50 -3.47 -0.95 13.16
N GLY A 51 -4.54 -1.74 13.26
CA GLY A 51 -5.79 -1.35 13.91
C GLY A 51 -5.60 -0.97 15.39
N SER A 52 -4.92 -1.82 16.17
CA SER A 52 -4.63 -1.55 17.58
C SER A 52 -3.73 -0.33 17.78
N TRP A 53 -2.77 -0.15 16.88
CA TRP A 53 -1.90 1.02 16.92
C TRP A 53 -2.67 2.31 16.58
N LEU A 54 -3.50 2.31 15.54
CA LEU A 54 -4.35 3.46 15.19
C LEU A 54 -5.29 3.85 16.35
N GLU A 55 -5.89 2.87 17.02
CA GLU A 55 -6.71 3.12 18.21
C GLU A 55 -5.90 3.82 19.32
N SER A 56 -4.69 3.33 19.58
CA SER A 56 -3.78 3.93 20.57
C SER A 56 -3.35 5.35 20.18
N THR A 57 -3.07 5.59 18.90
CA THR A 57 -2.73 6.92 18.37
C THR A 57 -3.91 7.89 18.50
N ILE A 58 -5.14 7.44 18.21
CA ILE A 58 -6.36 8.25 18.39
C ILE A 58 -6.47 8.71 19.84
N VAL A 59 -6.34 7.79 20.81
CA VAL A 59 -6.38 8.14 22.24
C VAL A 59 -5.30 9.17 22.58
N GLY A 60 -4.06 8.98 22.12
CA GLY A 60 -2.98 9.94 22.35
C GLY A 60 -3.24 11.33 21.76
N LEU A 61 -3.93 11.41 20.61
CA LEU A 61 -4.32 12.68 20.00
C LEU A 61 -5.45 13.37 20.79
N GLU A 62 -6.39 12.62 21.37
CA GLU A 62 -7.48 13.17 22.21
C GLU A 62 -6.95 13.83 23.50
N GLU A 63 -5.79 13.40 23.99
CA GLU A 63 -5.16 13.96 25.20
C GLU A 63 -4.46 15.32 24.95
N ILE A 64 -4.29 15.74 23.69
CA ILE A 64 -3.63 17.00 23.36
C ILE A 64 -4.59 18.17 23.60
N ASP A 65 -4.14 19.16 24.38
CA ASP A 65 -4.88 20.41 24.56
C ASP A 65 -4.85 21.26 23.28
N PHE A 66 -5.93 21.15 22.50
CA PHE A 66 -6.14 21.87 21.26
C PHE A 66 -5.97 23.40 21.39
N HIS A 67 -6.41 23.99 22.50
CA HIS A 67 -6.35 25.43 22.69
C HIS A 67 -4.96 25.93 23.10
N ALA A 68 -4.07 25.03 23.51
CA ALA A 68 -2.67 25.32 23.77
C ALA A 68 -1.78 25.25 22.50
N LEU A 69 -2.33 24.81 21.37
CA LEU A 69 -1.63 24.71 20.09
C LEU A 69 -1.67 26.02 19.30
N ALA A 70 -0.66 26.24 18.46
CA ALA A 70 -0.72 27.29 17.45
C ALA A 70 -1.79 26.96 16.38
N PRO A 71 -2.37 27.94 15.67
CA PRO A 71 -3.41 27.69 14.67
C PRO A 71 -3.03 26.69 13.56
N ALA A 72 -1.75 26.64 13.16
CA ALA A 72 -1.29 25.65 12.18
C ALA A 72 -1.29 24.22 12.77
N GLU A 73 -0.85 24.09 14.03
CA GLU A 73 -0.80 22.81 14.73
C GLU A 73 -2.20 22.27 15.06
N GLN A 74 -3.18 23.15 15.25
CA GLN A 74 -4.58 22.76 15.37
C GLN A 74 -5.08 22.05 14.11
N ILE A 75 -4.71 22.57 12.93
CA ILE A 75 -5.03 21.94 11.65
C ILE A 75 -4.32 20.59 11.53
N ASP A 76 -3.04 20.52 11.89
CA ASP A 76 -2.28 19.27 11.86
C ASP A 76 -2.91 18.19 12.76
N LEU A 77 -3.32 18.56 13.98
CA LEU A 77 -4.02 17.68 14.90
C LEU A 77 -5.34 17.18 14.31
N GLU A 78 -6.18 18.07 13.78
CA GLU A 78 -7.47 17.69 13.17
C GLU A 78 -7.29 16.78 11.95
N LEU A 79 -6.34 17.08 11.08
CA LEU A 79 -6.04 16.28 9.89
C LEU A 79 -5.56 14.88 10.28
N LEU A 80 -4.62 14.80 11.23
CA LEU A 80 -4.08 13.53 11.68
C LEU A 80 -5.14 12.69 12.39
N PHE A 81 -5.97 13.33 13.22
CA PHE A 81 -7.08 12.67 13.89
C PHE A 81 -8.10 12.11 12.90
N GLY A 82 -8.47 12.92 11.89
CA GLY A 82 -9.34 12.50 10.80
C GLY A 82 -8.78 11.30 10.03
N ALA A 83 -7.49 11.36 9.66
CA ALA A 83 -6.83 10.27 8.94
C ALA A 83 -6.83 8.96 9.74
N CYS A 84 -6.44 9.01 11.03
CA CYS A 84 -6.43 7.82 11.89
C CYS A 84 -7.83 7.21 12.03
N ARG A 85 -8.85 8.04 12.24
CA ARG A 85 -10.23 7.58 12.42
C ARG A 85 -10.81 6.98 11.15
N ASP A 86 -10.59 7.61 9.99
CA ASP A 86 -11.08 7.09 8.72
C ASP A 86 -10.50 5.70 8.43
N GLU A 87 -9.18 5.56 8.59
CA GLU A 87 -8.49 4.29 8.35
C GLU A 87 -8.89 3.21 9.36
N TYR A 88 -8.96 3.54 10.65
CA TYR A 88 -9.42 2.60 11.68
C TYR A 88 -10.85 2.10 11.39
N GLN A 89 -11.74 3.00 10.98
CA GLN A 89 -13.10 2.62 10.57
C GLN A 89 -13.12 1.79 9.28
N ALA A 90 -12.23 2.10 8.34
CA ALA A 90 -12.07 1.32 7.11
C ALA A 90 -11.66 -0.11 7.44
N ILE A 91 -10.66 -0.33 8.30
CA ILE A 91 -10.24 -1.67 8.74
C ILE A 91 -11.41 -2.41 9.41
N LEU A 92 -12.12 -1.77 10.34
CA LEU A 92 -13.19 -2.46 11.10
C LEU A 92 -14.43 -2.80 10.26
N LYS A 93 -14.81 -1.95 9.32
CA LYS A 93 -16.14 -2.04 8.66
C LYS A 93 -16.06 -2.32 7.17
N ARG A 94 -14.98 -1.90 6.52
CA ARG A 94 -14.85 -1.83 5.07
C ARG A 94 -13.46 -2.29 4.63
N ASP A 95 -12.92 -3.32 5.30
CA ASP A 95 -11.60 -3.82 4.97
C ASP A 95 -11.55 -4.16 3.48
N TRP A 96 -10.75 -3.39 2.76
CA TRP A 96 -10.67 -3.43 1.31
C TRP A 96 -10.12 -4.78 0.87
N ARG A 97 -9.29 -5.44 1.68
CA ARG A 97 -8.58 -6.68 1.31
C ARG A 97 -9.54 -7.82 0.98
N HIS A 98 -10.72 -7.84 1.59
CA HIS A 98 -11.75 -8.86 1.35
C HIS A 98 -12.78 -8.43 0.29
N ARG A 99 -12.61 -7.26 -0.32
CA ARG A 99 -13.64 -6.63 -1.17
C ARG A 99 -13.10 -6.23 -2.53
N ASP A 100 -11.90 -5.66 -2.57
CA ASP A 100 -11.30 -5.01 -3.73
C ASP A 100 -10.14 -5.82 -4.33
N PRO A 101 -10.41 -6.67 -5.34
CA PRO A 101 -9.34 -7.39 -6.04
C PRO A 101 -8.42 -6.46 -6.85
N LEU A 102 -8.88 -5.26 -7.23
CA LEU A 102 -8.08 -4.32 -8.02
C LEU A 102 -6.96 -3.70 -7.18
N ALA A 103 -7.18 -3.51 -5.88
CA ALA A 103 -6.18 -2.95 -4.96
C ALA A 103 -4.92 -3.83 -4.81
N PHE A 104 -4.98 -5.11 -5.19
CA PHE A 104 -3.82 -6.01 -5.24
C PHE A 104 -3.04 -5.94 -6.57
N MET A 105 -3.50 -5.18 -7.56
CA MET A 105 -2.80 -5.08 -8.85
C MET A 105 -1.52 -4.24 -8.73
N PRO A 106 -0.35 -4.75 -9.17
CA PRO A 106 0.93 -4.10 -8.90
C PRO A 106 1.30 -2.99 -9.90
N PHE A 107 0.50 -2.78 -10.95
CA PHE A 107 0.90 -1.99 -12.13
C PHE A 107 1.18 -0.53 -11.82
N GLN A 108 0.41 0.09 -10.92
CA GLN A 108 0.66 1.49 -10.56
C GLN A 108 2.04 1.67 -9.91
N THR A 109 2.42 0.74 -9.03
CA THR A 109 3.72 0.76 -8.35
C THR A 109 4.84 0.50 -9.36
N ILE A 110 4.69 -0.50 -10.23
CA ILE A 110 5.66 -0.81 -11.29
C ILE A 110 5.87 0.41 -12.21
N CYS A 111 4.79 1.00 -12.73
CA CYS A 111 4.88 2.17 -13.61
C CYS A 111 5.58 3.35 -12.92
N ARG A 112 5.31 3.59 -11.64
CA ARG A 112 5.96 4.68 -10.90
C ARG A 112 7.46 4.41 -10.74
N LEU A 113 7.85 3.19 -10.37
CA LEU A 113 9.26 2.81 -10.23
C LEU A 113 10.02 2.85 -11.56
N LEU A 114 9.34 2.56 -12.69
CA LEU A 114 9.93 2.70 -14.04
C LEU A 114 10.15 4.16 -14.45
N LEU A 115 9.30 5.07 -13.98
CA LEU A 115 9.41 6.50 -14.28
C LEU A 115 10.41 7.23 -13.36
N ASP A 116 10.72 6.64 -12.20
CA ASP A 116 11.69 7.21 -11.26
C ASP A 116 13.12 6.90 -11.73
N ALA A 117 13.73 7.89 -12.40
CA ALA A 117 15.12 7.83 -12.86
C ALA A 117 16.16 8.08 -11.75
N GLY A 118 15.74 8.15 -10.47
CA GLY A 118 16.62 8.30 -9.32
C GLY A 118 17.46 7.04 -9.00
N GLY A 119 18.44 7.19 -8.09
CA GLY A 119 19.47 6.17 -7.84
C GLY A 119 18.97 4.84 -7.26
N GLU A 120 17.85 4.81 -6.54
CA GLU A 120 17.28 3.58 -5.96
C GLU A 120 16.25 2.90 -6.88
N GLY A 121 15.86 3.52 -8.00
CA GLY A 121 14.70 3.11 -8.82
C GLY A 121 14.81 1.68 -9.36
N GLN A 122 15.97 1.30 -9.90
CA GLN A 122 16.17 -0.06 -10.43
C GLN A 122 16.15 -1.12 -9.34
N ALA A 123 16.88 -0.91 -8.24
CA ALA A 123 16.92 -1.86 -7.13
C ALA A 123 15.52 -2.01 -6.47
N ALA A 124 14.79 -0.90 -6.33
CA ALA A 124 13.43 -0.89 -5.85
C ALA A 124 12.45 -1.60 -6.80
N LEU A 125 12.60 -1.40 -8.11
CA LEU A 125 11.81 -2.12 -9.11
C LEU A 125 12.05 -3.63 -9.01
N GLU A 126 13.31 -4.06 -8.94
CA GLU A 126 13.64 -5.48 -8.80
C GLU A 126 13.08 -6.08 -7.50
N ALA A 127 13.19 -5.37 -6.38
CA ALA A 127 12.61 -5.79 -5.10
C ALA A 127 11.09 -5.91 -5.18
N CYS A 128 10.43 -4.95 -5.83
CA CYS A 128 8.99 -4.97 -6.07
C CYS A 128 8.59 -6.20 -6.87
N LEU A 129 9.21 -6.40 -8.04
CA LEU A 129 8.89 -7.50 -8.94
C LEU A 129 9.10 -8.87 -8.26
N LYS A 130 10.17 -9.04 -7.48
CA LYS A 130 10.42 -10.25 -6.69
C LYS A 130 9.34 -10.51 -5.63
N GLY A 131 8.74 -9.47 -5.06
CA GLY A 131 7.71 -9.58 -4.02
C GLY A 131 6.32 -9.91 -4.54
N ILE A 132 5.99 -9.51 -5.77
CA ILE A 132 4.63 -9.60 -6.32
C ILE A 132 4.05 -11.03 -6.32
N PRO A 133 4.77 -12.09 -6.72
CA PRO A 133 4.19 -13.43 -6.75
C PRO A 133 3.67 -13.89 -5.36
N SER A 134 4.45 -13.64 -4.31
CA SER A 134 4.04 -13.96 -2.93
C SER A 134 2.87 -13.09 -2.48
N PHE A 135 2.89 -11.80 -2.82
CA PHE A 135 1.82 -10.85 -2.51
C PHE A 135 0.49 -11.25 -3.16
N LEU A 136 0.49 -11.59 -4.45
CA LEU A 136 -0.72 -12.05 -5.15
C LEU A 136 -1.20 -13.41 -4.63
N SER A 137 -0.30 -14.31 -4.25
CA SER A 137 -0.69 -15.56 -3.59
C SER A 137 -1.41 -15.32 -2.27
N GLN A 138 -0.96 -14.35 -1.46
CA GLN A 138 -1.63 -13.98 -0.22
C GLN A 138 -2.97 -13.29 -0.49
N ALA A 139 -3.04 -12.42 -1.49
CA ALA A 139 -4.28 -11.77 -1.92
C ALA A 139 -5.38 -12.79 -2.24
N ARG A 140 -5.03 -13.89 -2.93
CA ARG A 140 -5.98 -15.00 -3.20
C ARG A 140 -6.54 -15.59 -1.92
N SER A 141 -5.68 -15.89 -0.94
CA SER A 141 -6.11 -16.45 0.34
C SER A 141 -7.09 -15.52 1.06
N VAL A 142 -6.78 -14.22 1.09
CA VAL A 142 -7.60 -13.20 1.78
C VAL A 142 -8.95 -12.99 1.10
N LEU A 143 -8.98 -12.95 -0.24
CA LEU A 143 -10.22 -12.79 -1.02
C LEU A 143 -11.08 -14.06 -0.99
N ALA A 144 -10.46 -15.24 -0.88
CA ALA A 144 -11.16 -16.52 -0.80
C ALA A 144 -11.89 -16.74 0.53
N GLU A 145 -11.56 -15.99 1.58
CA GLU A 145 -12.20 -16.11 2.88
C GLU A 145 -13.65 -15.62 2.86
N PHE A 146 -13.91 -14.49 2.18
CA PHE A 146 -15.23 -13.87 2.10
C PHE A 146 -15.62 -13.50 0.66
N PRO A 147 -15.72 -14.48 -0.28
CA PRO A 147 -15.95 -14.18 -1.69
C PRO A 147 -17.28 -13.45 -1.95
N GLY A 148 -18.27 -13.64 -1.08
CA GLY A 148 -19.56 -12.94 -1.15
C GLY A 148 -19.51 -11.43 -0.90
N PHE A 149 -18.39 -10.91 -0.39
CA PHE A 149 -18.20 -9.47 -0.16
C PHE A 149 -17.59 -8.74 -1.36
N ILE A 150 -17.13 -9.46 -2.36
CA ILE A 150 -16.48 -8.91 -3.55
C ILE A 150 -17.56 -8.50 -4.58
N PRO A 151 -17.71 -7.20 -4.89
CA PRO A 151 -18.65 -6.77 -5.91
C PRO A 151 -18.23 -7.28 -7.30
N ARG A 152 -19.16 -7.90 -8.04
CA ARG A 152 -18.87 -8.46 -9.37
C ARG A 152 -18.25 -7.44 -10.33
N ILE A 153 -18.71 -6.19 -10.28
CA ILE A 153 -18.17 -5.11 -11.12
C ILE A 153 -16.67 -4.88 -10.88
N TRP A 154 -16.18 -5.07 -9.65
CA TRP A 154 -14.76 -4.93 -9.34
C TRP A 154 -13.94 -6.11 -9.86
N VAL A 155 -14.50 -7.32 -9.84
CA VAL A 155 -13.91 -8.50 -10.50
C VAL A 155 -13.74 -8.24 -12.00
N ASP A 156 -14.80 -7.80 -12.67
CA ASP A 156 -14.77 -7.56 -14.12
C ASP A 156 -13.76 -6.45 -14.50
N VAL A 157 -13.58 -5.44 -13.65
CA VAL A 157 -12.53 -4.41 -13.83
C VAL A 157 -11.15 -4.99 -13.58
N ALA A 158 -10.95 -5.76 -12.51
CA ALA A 158 -9.67 -6.38 -12.20
C ALA A 158 -9.20 -7.33 -13.31
N LEU A 159 -10.11 -8.12 -13.91
CA LEU A 159 -9.82 -8.98 -15.06
C LEU A 159 -9.28 -8.16 -16.24
N ARG A 160 -9.98 -7.09 -16.64
CA ARG A 160 -9.53 -6.22 -17.75
C ARG A 160 -8.17 -5.58 -17.47
N VAL A 161 -8.02 -4.98 -16.29
CA VAL A 161 -6.76 -4.31 -15.90
C VAL A 161 -5.60 -5.32 -15.84
N GLY A 162 -5.86 -6.52 -15.35
CA GLY A 162 -4.87 -7.58 -15.28
C GLY A 162 -4.43 -8.08 -16.66
N ASP A 163 -5.38 -8.30 -17.58
CA ASP A 163 -5.05 -8.75 -18.95
C ASP A 163 -4.16 -7.72 -19.67
N ASP A 164 -4.53 -6.44 -19.60
CA ASP A 164 -3.72 -5.34 -20.13
C ASP A 164 -2.33 -5.28 -19.45
N GLY A 165 -2.31 -5.51 -18.14
CA GLY A 165 -1.08 -5.52 -17.35
C GLY A 165 -0.14 -6.69 -17.66
N VAL A 166 -0.67 -7.88 -17.94
CA VAL A 166 0.11 -9.03 -18.42
C VAL A 166 0.74 -8.72 -19.77
N ALA A 167 -0.02 -8.12 -20.70
CA ALA A 167 0.51 -7.69 -21.99
C ALA A 167 1.61 -6.64 -21.82
N PHE A 168 1.42 -5.67 -20.93
CA PHE A 168 2.41 -4.65 -20.59
C PHE A 168 3.72 -5.25 -20.06
N LEU A 169 3.67 -6.22 -19.14
CA LEU A 169 4.85 -6.87 -18.58
C LEU A 169 5.66 -7.65 -19.63
N ARG A 170 4.97 -8.34 -20.55
CA ARG A 170 5.63 -9.03 -21.67
C ARG A 170 6.27 -8.06 -22.66
N GLN A 171 5.60 -6.96 -22.97
CA GLN A 171 6.21 -5.91 -23.80
C GLN A 171 7.44 -5.28 -23.12
N LEU A 172 7.42 -5.14 -21.80
CA LEU A 172 8.57 -4.65 -21.04
C LEU A 172 9.73 -5.65 -21.08
N SER A 173 9.45 -6.95 -21.06
CA SER A 173 10.45 -8.02 -21.10
C SER A 173 11.13 -8.17 -22.46
N ASP A 174 10.42 -7.79 -23.53
CA ASP A 174 10.87 -7.95 -24.92
C ASP A 174 11.69 -6.77 -25.47
N LYS A 175 11.90 -5.69 -24.70
CA LYS A 175 12.74 -4.57 -25.14
C LYS A 175 14.21 -4.99 -25.23
N ASP A 176 14.90 -4.51 -26.26
CA ASP A 176 16.30 -4.85 -26.56
C ASP A 176 17.26 -4.49 -25.40
N ASP A 177 17.00 -3.41 -24.68
CA ASP A 177 17.83 -2.92 -23.57
C ASP A 177 17.51 -3.58 -22.22
N THR A 178 16.57 -4.55 -22.18
CA THR A 178 16.18 -5.22 -20.94
C THR A 178 17.17 -6.33 -20.57
N THR A 179 17.70 -6.28 -19.35
CA THR A 179 18.59 -7.31 -18.83
C THR A 179 17.87 -8.66 -18.74
N ALA A 180 18.62 -9.76 -18.83
CA ALA A 180 18.06 -11.11 -18.72
C ALA A 180 17.32 -11.32 -17.39
N ASP A 181 17.85 -10.77 -16.30
CA ASP A 181 17.24 -10.85 -14.97
C ASP A 181 15.90 -10.10 -14.90
N LEU A 182 15.85 -8.86 -15.42
CA LEU A 182 14.61 -8.09 -15.46
C LEU A 182 13.56 -8.74 -16.36
N ARG A 183 13.98 -9.32 -17.49
CA ARG A 183 13.11 -10.10 -18.38
C ARG A 183 12.48 -11.29 -17.64
N ALA A 184 13.29 -12.06 -16.92
CA ALA A 184 12.81 -13.20 -16.13
C ALA A 184 11.84 -12.78 -15.02
N LEU A 185 12.13 -11.67 -14.32
CA LEU A 185 11.23 -11.11 -13.31
C LEU A 185 9.90 -10.66 -13.92
N CYS A 186 9.92 -9.96 -15.06
CA CYS A 186 8.69 -9.52 -15.72
C CYS A 186 7.80 -10.70 -16.13
N GLU A 187 8.38 -11.77 -16.71
CA GLU A 187 7.61 -12.97 -17.07
C GLU A 187 7.05 -13.69 -15.84
N GLN A 188 7.84 -13.79 -14.76
CA GLN A 188 7.35 -14.38 -13.50
C GLN A 188 6.18 -13.60 -12.92
N VAL A 189 6.25 -12.27 -12.95
CA VAL A 189 5.16 -11.40 -12.49
C VAL A 189 3.95 -11.52 -13.41
N ALA A 190 4.15 -11.55 -14.74
CA ALA A 190 3.07 -11.74 -15.70
C ALA A 190 2.33 -13.06 -15.46
N GLN A 191 3.07 -14.13 -15.19
CA GLN A 191 2.49 -15.43 -14.84
C GLN A 191 1.72 -15.38 -13.51
N ALA A 192 2.28 -14.73 -12.48
CA ALA A 192 1.62 -14.58 -11.19
C ALA A 192 0.31 -13.78 -11.29
N VAL A 193 0.29 -12.72 -12.10
CA VAL A 193 -0.94 -11.96 -12.41
C VAL A 193 -1.93 -12.88 -13.14
N ALA A 194 -1.51 -13.57 -14.20
CA ALA A 194 -2.41 -14.45 -14.95
C ALA A 194 -3.05 -15.54 -14.05
N ASP A 195 -2.30 -16.08 -13.10
CA ASP A 195 -2.83 -17.06 -12.15
C ASP A 195 -3.74 -16.44 -11.08
N TYR A 196 -3.50 -15.17 -10.71
CA TYR A 196 -4.43 -14.39 -9.90
C TYR A 196 -5.75 -14.13 -10.64
N LEU A 197 -5.69 -13.77 -11.92
CA LEU A 197 -6.87 -13.54 -12.75
C LEU A 197 -7.71 -14.79 -12.96
N LYS A 198 -7.09 -15.96 -13.12
CA LYS A 198 -7.83 -17.24 -13.20
C LYS A 198 -8.58 -17.58 -11.92
N PHE A 199 -8.16 -17.03 -10.78
CA PHE A 199 -8.82 -17.22 -9.50
C PHE A 199 -10.05 -16.31 -9.33
N LEU A 200 -9.97 -15.08 -9.85
CA LEU A 200 -11.06 -14.09 -9.82
C LEU A 200 -12.26 -14.50 -10.66
#